data_AF-A0A835M6S6-F1
#
_entry.id   AF-A0A835M6S6-F1
#
_cell.length_a   1.000
_cell.length_b   1.000
_cell.length_c   1.000
_cell.angle_alpha   90.00
_cell.angle_beta   90.00
_cell.angle_gamma   90.00
#
_symmetry.space_group_name_H-M   'P 1'
#
loop_
_entity.id
_entity.type
_entity.pdbx_description
1 polymer ?
#
loop_
_entity_poly.entity_id
_entity_poly.type
_entity_poly.pdbx_seq_one_letter_code
_entity_poly.pdbx_strand_id
1 'polypeptide(L)'
;MNAGLMVGLDLLILINEPIASAISYGLINKEGLIAIYDLGSRNFDVSILQSSDGNYLNIVGKHDPFLSGEDFDNVVVEYLVSEIKCIHGIDATIGKLVVQMLRQTAKKAKVTYVGDRNGWRQAKGSTVEAMAHGELCLVSHEW
;
A
#
# COMPACT_ATOMS: atom_id res chain seq x y z
N MET A 1 9.90 4.39 -17.48
CA MET A 1 10.04 4.02 -18.91
C MET A 1 11.38 3.34 -19.21
N ASN A 2 12.52 3.94 -18.87
CA ASN A 2 13.85 3.37 -19.18
C ASN A 2 14.07 1.95 -18.64
N ALA A 3 13.61 1.63 -17.43
CA ALA A 3 13.80 0.29 -16.85
C ALA A 3 13.16 -0.84 -17.68
N GLY A 4 11.98 -0.62 -18.29
CA GLY A 4 11.30 -1.63 -19.11
C GLY A 4 12.01 -1.91 -20.43
N LEU A 5 12.45 -0.84 -21.10
CA LEU A 5 13.25 -0.95 -22.33
C LEU A 5 14.61 -1.61 -22.07
N MET A 6 15.23 -1.33 -20.91
CA MET A 6 16.50 -1.93 -20.50
C MET A 6 16.42 -3.45 -20.29
N VAL A 7 15.23 -4.00 -20.03
CA VAL A 7 15.02 -5.45 -19.89
C VAL A 7 14.40 -6.08 -21.15
N GLY A 8 14.35 -5.34 -22.27
CA GLY A 8 13.86 -5.84 -23.56
C GLY A 8 12.35 -5.98 -23.66
N LEU A 9 11.58 -5.27 -22.81
CA LEU A 9 10.12 -5.24 -22.93
C LEU A 9 9.69 -4.21 -23.97
N ASP A 10 8.80 -4.65 -24.87
CA ASP A 10 8.07 -3.76 -25.77
C ASP A 10 6.86 -3.17 -25.03
N LEU A 11 6.93 -1.88 -24.70
CA LEU A 11 5.93 -1.21 -23.88
C LEU A 11 4.78 -0.71 -24.76
N LEU A 12 3.66 -1.47 -24.76
CA LEU A 12 2.47 -1.09 -25.51
C LEU A 12 1.77 0.14 -24.91
N ILE A 13 1.49 0.11 -23.60
CA ILE A 13 0.84 1.20 -22.86
C ILE A 13 1.37 1.22 -21.43
N LEU A 14 1.65 2.42 -20.90
CA LEU A 14 1.88 2.65 -19.48
C LEU A 14 0.58 3.16 -18.85
N ILE A 15 -0.04 2.36 -17.99
CA ILE A 15 -1.27 2.74 -17.27
C ILE A 15 -0.87 3.31 -15.91
N ASN A 16 -1.48 4.43 -15.53
CA ASN A 16 -1.28 5.00 -14.20
C ASN A 16 -1.91 4.08 -13.14
N GLU A 17 -1.21 3.86 -12.03
CA GLU A 17 -1.66 3.03 -10.90
C GLU A 17 -3.11 3.30 -10.46
N PRO A 18 -3.60 4.55 -10.26
CA PRO A 18 -4.98 4.76 -9.88
C PRO A 18 -5.98 4.25 -10.93
N ILE A 19 -5.71 4.42 -12.22
CA ILE A 19 -6.59 3.89 -13.28
C ILE A 19 -6.52 2.36 -13.29
N ALA A 20 -5.34 1.78 -13.11
CA ALA A 20 -5.17 0.33 -13.01
C ALA A 20 -5.96 -0.26 -11.83
N SER A 21 -5.97 0.42 -10.68
CA SER A 21 -6.74 0.03 -9.49
C SER A 21 -8.25 0.09 -9.74
N ALA A 22 -8.76 1.16 -10.35
CA ALA A 22 -10.19 1.27 -10.71
C ALA A 22 -10.62 0.17 -11.69
N ILE A 23 -9.80 -0.11 -12.71
CA ILE A 23 -10.05 -1.18 -13.68
C ILE A 23 -10.01 -2.56 -13.00
N SER A 24 -9.02 -2.81 -12.15
CA SER A 24 -8.86 -4.10 -11.45
C SER A 24 -10.01 -4.40 -10.50
N TYR A 25 -10.63 -3.36 -9.92
CA TYR A 25 -11.86 -3.53 -9.13
C TYR A 25 -13.11 -3.77 -9.97
N GLY A 26 -13.05 -3.54 -11.28
CA GLY A 26 -14.20 -3.67 -12.18
C GLY A 26 -15.15 -2.46 -12.16
N LEU A 27 -14.67 -1.26 -11.84
CA LEU A 27 -15.48 -0.03 -11.86
C LEU A 27 -15.77 0.51 -13.27
N ILE A 28 -15.53 -0.27 -14.32
CA ILE A 28 -15.57 0.17 -15.73
C ILE A 28 -16.93 0.77 -16.12
N ASN A 29 -18.00 0.28 -15.50
CA ASN A 29 -19.37 0.72 -15.79
C ASN A 29 -19.94 1.66 -14.72
N LYS A 30 -19.15 2.08 -13.73
CA LYS A 30 -19.62 2.95 -12.65
C LYS A 30 -19.30 4.40 -12.99
N GLU A 31 -20.34 5.18 -13.30
CA GLU A 31 -20.19 6.62 -13.50
C GLU A 31 -20.05 7.37 -12.18
N GLY A 32 -19.40 8.53 -12.22
CA GLY A 32 -19.23 9.42 -11.08
C GLY A 32 -17.78 9.50 -10.58
N LEU A 33 -17.64 9.88 -9.31
CA LEU A 33 -16.34 10.10 -8.68
C LEU A 33 -15.84 8.84 -7.97
N ILE A 34 -14.59 8.49 -8.22
CA ILE A 34 -13.90 7.35 -7.60
C ILE A 34 -12.70 7.90 -6.84
N ALA A 35 -12.68 7.72 -5.53
CA ALA A 35 -11.53 7.98 -4.70
C ALA A 35 -10.70 6.70 -4.56
N ILE A 36 -9.41 6.82 -4.82
CA ILE A 36 -8.45 5.73 -4.73
C ILE A 36 -7.43 6.13 -3.69
N TYR A 37 -7.20 5.22 -2.75
CA TYR A 37 -6.22 5.36 -1.69
C TYR A 37 -5.28 4.15 -1.83
N ASP A 38 -4.01 4.40 -2.14
CA ASP A 38 -2.98 3.37 -2.27
C ASP A 38 -1.90 3.60 -1.22
N LEU A 39 -1.89 2.74 -0.19
CA LEU A 39 -0.89 2.76 0.85
C LEU A 39 0.10 1.63 0.62
N GLY A 40 1.11 1.96 -0.16
CA GLY A 40 2.21 1.06 -0.48
C GLY A 40 3.20 0.89 0.66
N SER A 41 4.17 0.01 0.43
CA SER A 41 5.25 -0.21 1.39
C SER A 41 6.23 0.96 1.50
N ARG A 42 6.23 1.90 0.54
CA ARG A 42 7.21 3.00 0.44
C ARG A 42 6.62 4.40 0.28
N ASN A 43 5.34 4.49 -0.03
CA ASN A 43 4.65 5.73 -0.35
C ASN A 43 3.16 5.56 -0.10
N PHE A 44 2.49 6.69 -0.05
CA PHE A 44 1.06 6.79 0.06
C PHE A 44 0.51 7.74 -1.01
N ASP A 45 -0.42 7.25 -1.82
CA ASP A 45 -1.01 7.97 -2.93
C ASP A 45 -2.54 8.05 -2.79
N VAL A 46 -3.10 9.23 -3.03
CA VAL A 46 -4.56 9.44 -3.14
C VAL A 46 -4.86 10.02 -4.49
N SER A 47 -5.84 9.47 -5.19
CA SER A 47 -6.35 10.01 -6.45
C SER A 47 -7.86 10.08 -6.47
N ILE A 48 -8.42 11.10 -7.12
CA ILE A 48 -9.83 11.19 -7.44
C ILE A 48 -9.97 11.08 -8.95
N LEU A 49 -10.64 10.04 -9.41
CA LEU A 49 -10.98 9.83 -10.81
C LEU A 49 -12.44 10.22 -11.05
N GLN A 50 -12.70 10.84 -12.20
CA GLN A 50 -14.04 10.89 -12.79
C GLN A 50 -14.18 9.72 -13.76
N SER A 51 -15.23 8.92 -13.61
CA SER A 51 -15.65 7.94 -14.60
C SER A 51 -16.89 8.42 -15.34
N SER A 52 -16.88 8.27 -16.67
CA SER A 52 -17.98 8.61 -17.59
C SER A 52 -17.80 7.83 -18.88
N ASP A 53 -18.85 7.15 -19.37
CA ASP A 53 -18.83 6.44 -20.66
C ASP A 53 -17.62 5.50 -20.86
N GLY A 54 -17.23 4.76 -19.81
CA GLY A 54 -16.09 3.83 -19.86
C GLY A 54 -14.71 4.49 -19.91
N ASN A 55 -14.63 5.81 -19.76
CA ASN A 55 -13.38 6.57 -19.64
C ASN A 55 -13.10 6.94 -18.18
N TYR A 56 -11.82 7.04 -17.85
CA TYR A 56 -11.34 7.53 -16.54
C TYR A 56 -10.47 8.76 -16.73
N LEU A 57 -10.82 9.84 -16.04
CA LEU A 57 -10.02 11.05 -15.98
C LEU A 57 -9.53 11.26 -14.56
N ASN A 58 -8.22 11.41 -14.37
CA ASN A 58 -7.67 11.82 -13.08
C ASN A 58 -7.93 13.31 -12.86
N ILE A 59 -8.71 13.65 -11.83
CA ILE A 59 -9.04 15.03 -11.48
C ILE A 59 -7.96 15.62 -10.56
N VAL A 60 -7.60 14.87 -9.52
CA VAL A 60 -6.59 15.28 -8.55
C VAL A 60 -5.86 14.07 -8.00
N GLY A 61 -4.54 14.21 -7.86
CA GLY A 61 -3.69 13.22 -7.21
C GLY A 61 -2.77 13.89 -6.20
N LYS A 62 -2.52 13.24 -5.08
CA LYS A 62 -1.52 13.64 -4.09
C LYS A 62 -0.67 12.44 -3.70
N HIS A 63 0.64 12.68 -3.66
CA HIS A 63 1.65 11.71 -3.29
C HIS A 63 2.33 12.13 -1.99
N ASP A 64 2.51 11.17 -1.07
CA ASP A 64 3.30 11.31 0.15
C ASP A 64 4.39 10.22 0.19
N PRO A 65 5.67 10.58 -0.03
CA PRO A 65 6.78 9.62 0.01
C PRO A 65 7.24 9.31 1.45
N PHE A 66 6.65 9.94 2.48
CA PHE A 66 7.04 9.79 3.88
C PHE A 66 5.95 9.14 4.75
N LEU A 67 4.94 8.55 4.12
CA LEU A 67 3.92 7.76 4.80
C LEU A 67 3.78 6.42 4.08
N SER A 68 4.11 5.33 4.77
CA SER A 68 4.17 4.02 4.14
C SER A 68 4.08 2.85 5.12
N GLY A 69 3.91 1.65 4.55
CA GLY A 69 4.06 0.38 5.25
C GLY A 69 5.35 0.26 6.08
N GLU A 70 6.48 0.78 5.57
CA GLU A 70 7.79 0.72 6.24
C GLU A 70 7.84 1.65 7.46
N ASP A 71 7.14 2.79 7.43
CA ASP A 71 7.07 3.69 8.58
C ASP A 71 6.34 3.03 9.76
N PHE A 72 5.26 2.29 9.49
CA PHE A 72 4.61 1.47 10.52
C PHE A 72 5.53 0.37 11.06
N ASP A 73 6.30 -0.28 10.19
CA ASP A 73 7.28 -1.29 10.63
C ASP A 73 8.35 -0.65 11.53
N ASN A 74 8.81 0.56 11.21
CA ASN A 74 9.80 1.29 11.99
C ASN A 74 9.28 1.66 13.39
N VAL A 75 8.03 2.11 13.53
CA VAL A 75 7.42 2.38 14.84
C VAL A 75 7.43 1.13 15.73
N VAL A 76 7.13 -0.03 15.17
CA VAL A 76 7.19 -1.30 15.91
C VAL A 76 8.63 -1.67 16.27
N VAL A 77 9.59 -1.46 15.37
CA VAL A 77 11.01 -1.71 15.65
C VAL A 77 11.53 -0.79 16.76
N GLU A 78 11.20 0.50 16.73
CA GLU A 78 11.58 1.46 17.76
C GLU A 78 11.05 1.04 19.14
N TYR A 79 9.80 0.61 19.19
CA TYR A 79 9.21 0.03 20.41
C TYR A 79 10.01 -1.18 20.91
N LEU A 80 10.28 -2.17 20.04
CA LEU A 80 11.02 -3.38 20.41
C LEU A 80 12.45 -3.07 20.88
N VAL A 81 13.15 -2.15 20.23
CA VAL A 81 14.49 -1.71 20.63
C VAL A 81 14.44 -1.09 22.03
N SER A 82 13.43 -0.25 22.30
CA SER A 82 13.27 0.40 23.60
C SER A 82 13.02 -0.61 24.73
N GLU A 83 12.19 -1.63 24.47
CA GLU A 83 11.91 -2.72 25.42
C GLU A 83 13.14 -3.59 25.68
N ILE A 84 13.90 -3.97 24.65
CA ILE A 84 15.15 -4.74 24.80
C ILE A 84 16.15 -3.97 25.67
N LYS A 85 16.26 -2.67 25.46
CA LYS A 85 17.14 -1.81 26.25
C LYS A 85 16.67 -1.69 27.71
N CYS A 86 15.36 -1.60 27.93
CA CYS A 86 14.79 -1.54 29.28
C CYS A 86 14.99 -2.84 30.07
N ILE A 87 14.69 -4.00 29.46
CA ILE A 87 14.67 -5.31 30.11
C ILE A 87 16.08 -5.88 30.26
N HIS A 88 16.92 -5.74 29.23
CA HIS A 88 18.22 -6.41 29.16
C HIS A 88 19.41 -5.45 29.23
N GLY A 89 19.19 -4.13 29.19
CA GLY A 89 20.28 -3.14 29.15
C GLY A 89 21.09 -3.15 27.84
N ILE A 90 20.59 -3.86 26.80
CA ILE A 90 21.30 -4.04 25.53
C ILE A 90 20.78 -3.03 24.51
N ASP A 91 21.70 -2.33 23.84
CA ASP A 91 21.34 -1.49 22.69
C ASP A 91 21.36 -2.31 21.40
N ALA A 92 20.18 -2.77 20.96
CA ALA A 92 20.03 -3.58 19.77
C ALA A 92 20.36 -2.84 18.45
N THR A 93 20.43 -1.49 18.48
CA THR A 93 20.69 -0.68 17.27
C THR A 93 22.11 -0.80 16.74
N ILE A 94 23.05 -1.24 17.59
CA ILE A 94 24.47 -1.41 17.25
C ILE A 94 24.64 -2.53 16.20
N GLY A 95 23.78 -3.54 16.23
CA GLY A 95 23.84 -4.68 15.32
C GLY A 95 22.97 -4.48 14.08
N LYS A 96 23.56 -4.07 12.94
CA LYS A 96 22.82 -3.92 11.66
C LYS A 96 21.98 -5.16 11.31
N LEU A 97 22.53 -6.35 11.48
CA LEU A 97 21.81 -7.62 11.24
C LEU A 97 20.64 -7.82 12.21
N VAL A 98 20.81 -7.44 13.49
CA VAL A 98 19.77 -7.53 14.52
C VAL A 98 18.61 -6.59 14.17
N VAL A 99 18.91 -5.34 13.79
CA VAL A 99 17.90 -4.37 13.36
C VAL A 99 17.13 -4.88 12.13
N GLN A 100 17.82 -5.50 11.17
CA GLN A 100 17.16 -6.11 10.01
C GLN A 100 16.23 -7.25 10.39
N MET A 101 16.64 -8.12 11.32
CA MET A 101 15.79 -9.21 11.84
C MET A 101 14.58 -8.67 12.61
N LEU A 102 14.77 -7.64 13.44
CA LEU A 102 13.68 -6.96 14.13
C LEU A 102 12.69 -6.37 13.13
N ARG A 103 13.16 -5.72 12.06
CA ARG A 103 12.28 -5.17 11.01
C ARG A 103 11.48 -6.26 10.30
N GLN A 104 12.11 -7.37 9.90
CA GLN A 104 11.39 -8.49 9.27
C GLN A 104 10.34 -9.11 10.20
N THR A 105 10.69 -9.25 11.48
CA THR A 105 9.79 -9.80 12.50
C THR A 105 8.63 -8.85 12.79
N ALA A 106 8.91 -7.56 12.89
CA ALA A 106 7.92 -6.50 13.06
C ALA A 106 6.92 -6.49 11.89
N LYS A 107 7.42 -6.50 10.64
CA LYS A 107 6.57 -6.60 9.44
C LYS A 107 5.67 -7.82 9.47
N LYS A 108 6.24 -8.99 9.78
CA LYS A 108 5.47 -10.24 9.87
C LYS A 108 4.41 -10.18 10.97
N ALA A 109 4.76 -9.66 12.14
CA ALA A 109 3.83 -9.51 13.26
C ALA A 109 2.69 -8.55 12.91
N LYS A 110 2.98 -7.39 12.30
CA LYS A 110 2.00 -6.42 11.82
C LYS A 110 0.99 -7.06 10.87
N VAL A 111 1.48 -7.72 9.81
CA VAL A 111 0.63 -8.39 8.81
C VAL A 111 -0.22 -9.49 9.45
N THR A 112 0.38 -10.31 10.32
CA THR A 112 -0.34 -11.38 11.01
C THR A 112 -1.44 -10.82 11.90
N TYR A 113 -1.16 -9.74 12.63
CA TYR A 113 -2.10 -9.10 13.54
C TYR A 113 -3.31 -8.49 12.82
N VAL A 114 -3.09 -7.84 11.67
CA VAL A 114 -4.19 -7.35 10.81
C VAL A 114 -4.98 -8.52 10.24
N GLY A 115 -4.28 -9.54 9.73
CA GLY A 115 -4.91 -10.70 9.10
C GLY A 115 -5.77 -11.53 10.06
N ASP A 116 -5.31 -11.74 11.29
CA ASP A 116 -6.00 -12.56 12.29
C ASP A 116 -7.18 -11.83 12.95
N ARG A 117 -7.16 -10.49 13.09
CA ARG A 117 -8.28 -9.75 13.72
C ARG A 117 -9.52 -9.60 12.86
N ASN A 118 -9.37 -9.71 11.56
CA ASN A 118 -10.41 -9.36 10.60
C ASN A 118 -10.71 -10.51 9.62
N GLY A 119 -10.10 -11.70 9.80
CA GLY A 119 -10.40 -12.88 8.98
C GLY A 119 -9.77 -12.89 7.58
N TRP A 120 -8.76 -12.06 7.28
CA TRP A 120 -8.17 -11.88 5.93
C TRP A 120 -7.40 -13.08 5.38
N ARG A 121 -7.34 -14.23 6.09
CA ARG A 121 -6.58 -15.41 5.65
C ARG A 121 -7.06 -16.03 4.33
N GLN A 122 -8.20 -15.61 3.76
CA GLN A 122 -8.69 -16.12 2.47
C GLN A 122 -8.41 -15.23 1.25
N ALA A 123 -7.94 -13.99 1.39
CA ALA A 123 -7.61 -13.13 0.26
C ALA A 123 -6.11 -13.25 -0.10
N LYS A 124 -5.72 -14.35 -0.77
CA LYS A 124 -4.46 -14.37 -1.52
C LYS A 124 -4.69 -13.66 -2.86
N GLY A 125 -4.58 -12.34 -2.82
CA GLY A 125 -4.74 -11.41 -3.95
C GLY A 125 -4.88 -10.02 -3.36
N SER A 126 -4.34 -8.99 -4.02
CA SER A 126 -4.49 -7.60 -3.59
C SER A 126 -5.96 -7.35 -3.21
N THR A 127 -6.21 -7.12 -1.93
CA THR A 127 -7.58 -6.92 -1.46
C THR A 127 -7.96 -5.50 -1.83
N VAL A 128 -8.84 -5.39 -2.81
CA VAL A 128 -9.44 -4.13 -3.16
C VAL A 128 -10.78 -4.06 -2.46
N GLU A 129 -10.91 -3.15 -1.49
CA GLU A 129 -12.19 -2.88 -0.84
C GLU A 129 -12.84 -1.67 -1.50
N ALA A 130 -14.13 -1.77 -1.83
CA ALA A 130 -14.93 -0.58 -2.08
C ALA A 130 -16.08 -0.40 -1.11
N MET A 131 -16.08 0.78 -0.51
CA MET A 131 -17.20 1.32 0.23
C MET A 131 -17.89 2.35 -0.67
N ALA A 132 -19.20 2.18 -0.88
CA ALA A 132 -20.02 3.15 -1.56
C ALA A 132 -20.69 4.06 -0.52
N HIS A 133 -20.28 5.32 -0.48
CA HIS A 133 -20.95 6.36 0.31
C HIS A 133 -21.46 7.43 -0.66
N GLY A 134 -22.72 7.29 -1.11
CA GLY A 134 -23.28 8.15 -2.16
C GLY A 134 -22.66 7.86 -3.54
N GLU A 135 -22.30 8.89 -4.29
CA GLU A 135 -21.63 8.78 -5.60
C GLU A 135 -20.14 8.41 -5.49
N LEU A 136 -19.55 8.44 -4.30
CA LEU A 136 -18.13 8.17 -4.09
C LEU A 136 -17.87 6.67 -3.91
N CYS A 137 -16.98 6.12 -4.74
CA CYS A 137 -16.41 4.79 -4.56
C CYS A 137 -15.01 4.89 -3.98
N LEU A 138 -14.76 4.31 -2.81
CA LEU A 138 -13.39 4.16 -2.30
C LEU A 138 -12.76 2.88 -2.87
N VAL A 139 -11.46 2.90 -3.17
CA VAL A 139 -10.70 1.73 -3.65
C VAL A 139 -9.39 1.71 -2.90
N SER A 140 -9.15 0.68 -2.09
CA SER A 140 -7.84 0.42 -1.47
C SER A 140 -7.01 -0.54 -2.33
N HIS A 141 -5.69 -0.34 -2.41
CA HIS A 141 -4.79 -1.35 -2.97
C HIS A 141 -3.66 -1.58 -1.97
N GLU A 142 -3.44 -2.84 -1.59
CA GLU A 142 -2.32 -3.27 -0.76
C GLU A 142 -1.53 -4.36 -1.49
N TRP A 143 -0.20 -4.34 -1.36
CA TRP A 143 0.74 -5.34 -1.91
C TRP A 143 1.24 -6.33 -0.86
#